data_AF-A0A2R7P327-F1
#
_entry.id   AF-A0A2R7P327-F1
#
_cell.length_a   1.000
_cell.length_b   1.000
_cell.length_c   1.000
_cell.angle_alpha   90.00
_cell.angle_beta   90.00
_cell.angle_gamma   90.00
#
_symmetry.space_group_name_H-M   'P 1'
#
loop_
_entity.id
_entity.type
_entity.pdbx_description
1 polymer ?
#
loop_
_entity_poly.entity_id
_entity_poly.type
_entity_poly.pdbx_seq_one_letter_code
_entity_poly.pdbx_strand_id
1 'polypeptide(L)'
;MTTQTATPQPAPSTDPRAFKRFADFYPFYLSEHSNRTCRRLHFVGSTLTLVCLAMLVATGKPQYLLYGLLCGYGFAWVGHFGFEKNKPASFKRPLYSFMGDWVMYKDIWTRKVPL
;
A
#
# COMPACT_ATOMS: atom_id res chain seq x y z
N MET A 1 26.60 40.22 13.23
CA MET A 1 25.40 39.66 12.58
C MET A 1 25.82 38.41 11.84
N THR A 2 25.61 37.24 12.44
CA THR A 2 25.99 35.95 11.86
C THR A 2 24.71 35.25 11.42
N THR A 3 24.51 35.13 10.11
CA THR A 3 23.36 34.48 9.50
C THR A 3 23.46 32.97 9.73
N GLN A 4 22.55 32.41 10.53
CA GLN A 4 22.41 30.96 10.72
C GLN A 4 21.68 30.38 9.51
N THR A 5 22.38 29.57 8.73
CA THR A 5 21.80 28.76 7.65
C THR A 5 21.00 27.63 8.30
N ALA A 6 19.67 27.70 8.24
CA ALA A 6 18.79 26.66 8.75
C ALA A 6 18.87 25.41 7.87
N THR A 7 19.38 24.31 8.43
CA THR A 7 19.31 22.96 7.86
C THR A 7 17.83 22.53 7.76
N PRO A 8 17.35 21.91 6.67
CA PRO A 8 15.98 21.42 6.62
C PRO A 8 15.81 20.31 7.65
N GLN A 9 14.91 20.49 8.62
CA GLN A 9 14.52 19.42 9.53
C GLN A 9 13.83 18.30 8.74
N PRO A 10 14.16 17.02 8.97
CA PRO A 10 13.41 15.92 8.40
C PRO A 10 11.96 16.00 8.88
N ALA A 11 11.00 15.82 7.97
CA ALA A 11 9.57 15.87 8.28
C ALA A 11 9.24 14.91 9.45
N PRO A 12 8.39 15.30 10.40
CA PRO A 12 8.05 14.46 11.54
C PRO A 12 7.46 13.14 11.05
N SER A 13 8.02 12.03 11.53
CA SER A 13 7.50 10.69 11.27
C SER A 13 6.12 10.59 11.95
N THR A 14 5.07 10.68 11.14
CA THR A 14 3.70 10.58 11.65
C THR A 14 3.47 9.12 12.10
N ASP A 15 3.16 8.88 13.38
CA ASP A 15 2.82 7.52 13.84
C ASP A 15 1.48 7.11 13.21
N PRO A 16 1.44 6.05 12.37
CA PRO A 16 0.20 5.56 11.79
C PRO A 16 -0.89 5.31 12.84
N ARG A 17 -0.53 4.89 14.06
CA ARG A 17 -1.50 4.62 15.13
C ARG A 17 -2.26 5.86 15.61
N ALA A 18 -1.79 7.07 15.30
CA ALA A 18 -2.48 8.30 15.71
C ALA A 18 -3.73 8.62 14.88
N PHE A 19 -3.86 8.11 13.64
CA PHE A 19 -4.96 8.46 12.74
C PHE A 19 -6.32 7.94 13.20
N LYS A 20 -7.28 8.81 13.54
CA LYS A 20 -8.62 8.38 13.99
C LYS A 20 -9.61 8.14 12.85
N ARG A 21 -9.33 8.68 11.66
CA ARG A 21 -10.20 8.57 10.49
C ARG A 21 -9.39 8.07 9.30
N PHE A 22 -10.01 7.24 8.47
CA PHE A 22 -9.37 6.74 7.25
C PHE A 22 -9.04 7.88 6.27
N ALA A 23 -9.87 8.93 6.21
CA ALA A 23 -9.63 10.10 5.35
C ALA A 23 -8.31 10.81 5.68
N ASP A 24 -7.89 10.83 6.95
CA ASP A 24 -6.63 11.43 7.38
C ASP A 24 -5.45 10.46 7.15
N PHE A 25 -5.71 9.15 7.25
CA PHE A 25 -4.72 8.11 7.00
C PHE A 25 -4.38 7.95 5.52
N TYR A 26 -5.35 8.12 4.61
CA TYR A 26 -5.16 7.79 3.20
C TYR A 26 -4.06 8.62 2.50
N PRO A 27 -3.94 9.95 2.72
CA PRO A 27 -2.81 10.72 2.21
C PRO A 27 -1.46 10.22 2.74
N PHE A 28 -1.37 9.87 4.02
CA PHE A 28 -0.17 9.26 4.60
C PHE A 28 0.13 7.89 3.95
N TYR A 29 -0.90 7.06 3.77
CA TYR A 29 -0.76 5.78 3.09
C TYR A 29 -0.22 5.96 1.66
N LEU A 30 -0.71 6.94 0.90
CA LEU A 30 -0.18 7.22 -0.44
C LEU A 30 1.28 7.71 -0.41
N SER A 31 1.68 8.46 0.63
CA SER A 31 3.09 8.85 0.80
C SER A 31 4.01 7.65 1.07
N GLU A 32 3.50 6.58 1.70
CA GLU A 32 4.20 5.31 1.88
C GLU A 32 4.25 4.46 0.59
N HIS A 33 3.67 4.94 -0.51
CA HIS A 33 3.69 4.33 -1.85
C HIS A 33 4.05 5.40 -2.91
N SER A 34 5.02 6.26 -2.59
CA SER A 34 5.45 7.35 -3.47
C SER A 34 6.12 6.81 -4.74
N ASN A 35 6.77 5.65 -4.66
CA ASN A 35 7.44 5.00 -5.78
C ASN A 35 6.43 4.38 -6.75
N ARG A 36 6.58 4.71 -8.04
CA ARG A 36 5.73 4.21 -9.13
C ARG A 36 5.75 2.69 -9.24
N THR A 37 6.91 2.06 -9.11
CA THR A 37 7.05 0.61 -9.16
C THR A 37 6.40 -0.06 -7.95
N CYS A 38 6.51 0.55 -6.76
CA CYS A 38 5.79 0.08 -5.57
C CYS A 38 4.28 0.01 -5.82
N ARG A 39 3.66 1.10 -6.31
CA ARG A 39 2.23 1.11 -6.65
C ARG A 39 1.84 0.08 -7.71
N ARG A 40 2.67 -0.10 -8.74
CA ARG A 40 2.46 -1.11 -9.79
C ARG A 40 2.46 -2.52 -9.23
N LEU A 41 3.39 -2.83 -8.33
CA LEU A 41 3.44 -4.14 -7.69
C LEU A 41 2.20 -4.38 -6.83
N HIS A 42 1.75 -3.39 -6.04
CA HIS A 42 0.47 -3.49 -5.33
C HIS A 42 -0.72 -3.72 -6.27
N PHE A 43 -0.74 -3.02 -7.41
CA PHE A 43 -1.80 -3.17 -8.40
C PHE A 43 -1.80 -4.58 -9.05
N VAL A 44 -0.64 -5.09 -9.42
CA VAL A 44 -0.48 -6.46 -9.96
C VAL A 44 -0.89 -7.49 -8.91
N GLY A 45 -0.39 -7.36 -7.67
CA GLY A 45 -0.73 -8.24 -6.55
C GLY A 45 -2.24 -8.28 -6.31
N SER A 46 -2.88 -7.11 -6.22
CA SER A 46 -4.34 -7.00 -6.01
C SER A 46 -5.14 -7.64 -7.16
N THR A 47 -4.70 -7.43 -8.41
CA THR A 47 -5.34 -8.05 -9.58
C THR A 47 -5.23 -9.57 -9.54
N LEU A 48 -4.05 -10.11 -9.21
CA LEU A 48 -3.84 -11.56 -9.08
C LEU A 48 -4.66 -12.15 -7.92
N THR A 49 -4.79 -11.42 -6.80
CA THR A 49 -5.69 -11.82 -5.71
C THR A 49 -7.13 -11.93 -6.19
N LEU A 50 -7.63 -10.95 -6.97
CA LEU A 50 -8.99 -11.02 -7.54
C LEU A 50 -9.15 -12.17 -8.53
N VAL A 51 -8.15 -12.45 -9.37
CA VAL A 51 -8.15 -13.63 -10.26
C VAL A 51 -8.21 -14.92 -9.44
N CYS A 52 -7.43 -15.03 -8.37
CA CYS A 52 -7.48 -16.20 -7.49
C CYS A 52 -8.85 -16.35 -6.81
N LEU A 53 -9.47 -15.26 -6.36
CA LEU A 53 -10.83 -15.31 -5.81
C LEU A 53 -11.87 -15.73 -6.86
N ALA A 54 -11.74 -15.27 -8.11
CA ALA A 54 -12.61 -15.74 -9.20
C ALA A 54 -12.41 -17.25 -9.45
N MET A 55 -11.17 -17.74 -9.43
CA MET A 55 -10.85 -19.16 -9.57
C MET A 55 -11.37 -20.01 -8.40
N LEU A 56 -11.33 -19.48 -7.17
CA LEU A 56 -11.96 -20.13 -6.01
C LEU A 56 -13.45 -20.35 -6.26
N VAL A 57 -14.17 -19.30 -6.68
CA VAL A 57 -15.61 -19.39 -6.95
C VAL A 57 -15.90 -20.33 -8.11
N ALA A 58 -15.11 -20.26 -9.19
CA ALA A 58 -15.32 -21.08 -10.38
C ALA A 58 -15.02 -22.58 -10.16
N THR A 59 -14.08 -22.91 -9.27
CA THR A 59 -13.59 -24.29 -9.09
C THR A 59 -13.96 -24.92 -7.74
N GLY A 60 -14.38 -24.13 -6.75
CA GLY A 60 -14.58 -24.54 -5.37
C GLY A 60 -13.30 -24.92 -4.61
N LYS A 61 -12.11 -24.73 -5.20
CA LYS A 61 -10.84 -25.23 -4.63
C LYS A 61 -10.25 -24.23 -3.64
N PRO A 62 -10.15 -24.55 -2.33
CA PRO A 62 -9.72 -23.60 -1.30
C PRO A 62 -8.27 -23.12 -1.45
N GLN A 63 -7.42 -23.86 -2.16
CA GLN A 63 -6.01 -23.48 -2.42
C GLN A 63 -5.85 -22.11 -3.09
N TYR A 64 -6.86 -21.66 -3.85
CA TYR A 64 -6.83 -20.33 -4.45
C TYR A 64 -6.88 -19.20 -3.40
N LEU A 65 -7.37 -19.45 -2.19
CA LEU A 65 -7.24 -18.49 -1.08
C LEU A 65 -5.77 -18.27 -0.72
N LEU A 66 -5.01 -19.37 -0.58
CA LEU A 66 -3.59 -19.30 -0.27
C LEU A 66 -2.83 -18.59 -1.40
N TYR A 67 -3.09 -18.93 -2.65
CA TYR A 67 -2.47 -18.26 -3.80
C TYR A 67 -2.80 -16.77 -3.84
N GLY A 68 -4.04 -16.40 -3.59
CA GLY A 68 -4.46 -15.00 -3.51
C GLY A 68 -3.72 -14.22 -2.43
N LEU A 69 -3.52 -14.82 -1.26
CA LEU A 69 -2.75 -14.22 -0.17
C LEU A 69 -1.26 -14.08 -0.53
N LEU A 70 -0.65 -15.12 -1.10
CA LEU A 70 0.76 -15.09 -1.52
C LEU A 70 1.00 -14.04 -2.60
N CYS A 71 0.11 -13.93 -3.59
CA CYS A 71 0.21 -12.90 -4.62
C CYS A 71 0.02 -11.50 -4.05
N GLY A 72 -1.01 -11.28 -3.22
CA GLY A 72 -1.27 -9.96 -2.64
C GLY A 72 -0.10 -9.46 -1.79
N TYR A 73 0.27 -10.23 -0.77
CA TYR A 73 1.34 -9.85 0.15
C TYR A 73 2.73 -9.91 -0.48
N GLY A 74 3.01 -10.92 -1.32
CA GLY A 74 4.31 -11.08 -1.96
C GLY A 74 4.68 -9.88 -2.82
N PHE A 75 3.77 -9.45 -3.70
CA PHE A 75 4.02 -8.28 -4.54
C PHE A 75 4.08 -6.98 -3.73
N ALA A 76 3.20 -6.81 -2.75
CA ALA A 76 3.21 -5.63 -1.87
C ALA A 76 4.54 -5.49 -1.12
N TRP A 77 5.04 -6.58 -0.54
CA TRP A 77 6.31 -6.58 0.18
C TRP A 77 7.51 -6.32 -0.72
N VAL A 78 7.52 -6.86 -1.94
CA VAL A 78 8.58 -6.51 -2.91
C VAL A 78 8.55 -5.01 -3.23
N GLY A 79 7.37 -4.41 -3.35
CA GLY A 79 7.20 -2.96 -3.49
C GLY A 79 7.81 -2.18 -2.33
N HIS A 80 7.36 -2.49 -1.11
CA HIS A 80 7.80 -1.80 0.09
C HIS A 80 9.28 -1.99 0.40
N PHE A 81 9.79 -3.22 0.41
CA PHE A 81 11.17 -3.47 0.83
C PHE A 81 12.18 -3.23 -0.28
N GLY A 82 11.82 -3.50 -1.54
CA GLY A 82 12.71 -3.34 -2.68
C GLY A 82 12.76 -1.91 -3.24
N PHE A 83 11.60 -1.26 -3.37
CA PHE A 83 11.49 0.02 -4.09
C PHE A 83 11.26 1.21 -3.17
N GLU A 84 10.33 1.12 -2.23
CA GLU A 84 10.05 2.22 -1.30
C GLU A 84 11.08 2.28 -0.15
N LYS A 85 11.62 1.12 0.24
CA LYS A 85 12.54 0.92 1.37
C LYS A 85 11.95 1.39 2.70
N ASN A 86 10.63 1.20 2.88
CA ASN A 86 9.93 1.45 4.14
C ASN A 86 9.36 0.16 4.73
N LYS A 87 8.84 0.28 5.96
CA LYS A 87 8.11 -0.83 6.62
C LYS A 87 6.61 -0.61 6.38
N PRO A 88 5.87 -1.59 5.84
CA PRO A 88 4.44 -1.48 5.61
C PRO A 88 3.69 -0.93 6.82
N ALA A 89 2.85 0.09 6.59
CA ALA A 89 1.96 0.64 7.62
C ALA A 89 1.00 -0.43 8.19
N SER A 90 0.79 -1.53 7.46
CA SER A 90 -0.04 -2.67 7.86
C SER A 90 0.38 -3.27 9.20
N PHE A 91 1.67 -3.17 9.57
CA PHE A 91 2.15 -3.62 10.88
C PHE A 91 1.62 -2.78 12.05
N LYS A 92 1.23 -1.53 11.79
CA LYS A 92 0.74 -0.59 12.80
C LYS A 92 -0.77 -0.38 12.73
N ARG A 93 -1.35 -0.40 11.52
CA ARG A 93 -2.79 -0.26 11.28
C ARG A 93 -3.28 -1.22 10.18
N PRO A 94 -3.41 -2.52 10.48
CA PRO A 94 -3.69 -3.54 9.47
C PRO A 94 -4.98 -3.28 8.69
N LEU A 95 -6.08 -2.91 9.38
CA LEU A 95 -7.37 -2.65 8.73
C LEU A 95 -7.33 -1.43 7.80
N TYR A 96 -6.70 -0.34 8.22
CA TYR A 96 -6.61 0.87 7.40
C TYR A 96 -5.69 0.66 6.20
N SER A 97 -4.57 -0.07 6.37
CA SER A 97 -3.71 -0.41 5.25
C SER A 97 -4.39 -1.33 4.24
N PHE A 98 -5.14 -2.34 4.70
CA PHE A 98 -5.95 -3.19 3.82
C PHE A 98 -6.98 -2.37 3.04
N MET A 99 -7.71 -1.47 3.70
CA MET A 99 -8.60 -0.53 3.02
C MET A 99 -7.84 0.37 2.04
N GLY A 100 -6.64 0.83 2.42
CA GLY A 100 -5.75 1.64 1.59
C GLY A 100 -5.38 0.96 0.28
N ASP A 101 -5.04 -0.33 0.31
CA ASP A 101 -4.72 -1.12 -0.89
C ASP A 101 -5.88 -1.11 -1.89
N TRP A 102 -7.12 -1.35 -1.43
CA TRP A 102 -8.29 -1.36 -2.30
C TRP A 102 -8.70 0.03 -2.78
N VAL A 103 -8.57 1.05 -1.94
CA VAL A 103 -8.86 2.43 -2.35
C VAL A 103 -7.84 2.91 -3.37
N MET A 104 -6.54 2.64 -3.17
CA MET A 104 -5.49 2.92 -4.15
C MET A 104 -5.71 2.14 -5.45
N TYR A 105 -6.06 0.86 -5.39
CA TYR A 105 -6.38 0.06 -6.58
C TYR A 105 -7.51 0.70 -7.41
N LYS A 106 -8.60 1.10 -6.76
CA LYS A 106 -9.73 1.81 -7.39
C LYS A 106 -9.33 3.20 -7.90
N ASP A 107 -8.52 3.94 -7.15
CA ASP A 107 -8.07 5.28 -7.53
C ASP A 107 -7.10 5.25 -8.73
N ILE A 108 -6.33 4.17 -8.91
CA ILE A 108 -5.55 3.90 -10.12
C ILE A 108 -6.48 3.69 -11.33
N TRP A 109 -7.49 2.83 -11.21
CA TRP A 109 -8.47 2.60 -12.29
C TRP A 109 -9.21 3.87 -12.70
N THR A 110 -9.57 4.71 -11.72
CA THR A 110 -10.26 6.00 -11.95
C THR A 110 -9.31 7.15 -12.29
N ARG A 111 -8.02 6.86 -12.50
CA ARG A 111 -6.96 7.83 -12.85
C ARG A 111 -6.74 8.97 -11.84
N LYS A 112 -7.17 8.79 -10.60
CA LYS A 112 -6.87 9.72 -9.49
C LYS A 112 -5.45 9.56 -8.97
N VAL A 113 -4.91 8.34 -9.06
CA VAL A 113 -3.52 8.02 -8.71
C VAL A 113 -2.81 7.50 -9.96
N PRO A 114 -1.63 8.05 -10.31
CA PRO A 114 -0.89 7.59 -11.47
C PRO A 114 -0.25 6.23 -11.20
N LEU A 115 -0.46 5.31 -12.16
CA LEU A 115 0.25 4.05 -12.26
C LEU A 115 1.66 4.24 -12.80
#